data_AF-A0A938LX77-F1
#
_entry.id   AF-A0A938LX77-F1
#
_cell.length_a   1.000
_cell.length_b   1.000
_cell.length_c   1.000
_cell.angle_alpha   90.00
_cell.angle_beta   90.00
_cell.angle_gamma   90.00
#
_symmetry.space_group_name_H-M   'P 1'
#
loop_
_entity.id
_entity.type
_entity.pdbx_description
1 polymer ?
#
loop_
_entity_poly.entity_id
_entity_poly.type
_entity_poly.pdbx_seq_one_letter_code
_entity_poly.pdbx_strand_id
1 'polypeptide(L)'
;MRKDSSKGRYLCGTRILPQPITAATDLVQLIDNMDAYNGGRLRAACHLLRDKYSREDVTIGLSLAGALTPAGLGPSAVIPLMNHGFVD
;
A
#
# COMPACT_ATOMS: atom_id res chain seq x y z
N MET A 1 0.91 -34.42 17.68
CA MET A 1 1.93 -33.36 17.46
C MET A 1 1.67 -32.23 18.45
N ARG A 2 2.55 -31.98 19.42
CA ARG A 2 2.33 -30.99 20.49
C ARG A 2 2.41 -29.57 19.91
N LYS A 3 1.39 -28.75 20.12
CA LYS A 3 1.34 -27.34 19.70
C LYS A 3 2.19 -26.54 20.68
N ASP A 4 3.39 -26.17 20.25
CA ASP A 4 4.35 -25.38 21.02
C ASP A 4 3.77 -23.98 21.29
N SER A 5 3.43 -23.70 22.55
CA SER A 5 2.70 -22.50 22.98
C SER A 5 3.52 -21.21 22.89
N SER A 6 4.84 -21.32 22.71
CA SER A 6 5.77 -20.19 22.55
C SER A 6 5.67 -19.50 21.19
N LYS A 7 5.26 -20.23 20.13
CA LYS A 7 5.05 -19.71 18.78
C LYS A 7 3.74 -18.94 18.61
N GLY A 8 2.87 -18.92 19.61
CA GLY A 8 1.62 -18.13 19.54
C GLY A 8 1.85 -16.62 19.57
N ARG A 9 3.01 -16.18 20.07
CA ARG A 9 3.33 -14.75 20.25
C ARG A 9 4.26 -14.17 19.17
N TYR A 10 4.96 -15.03 18.43
CA TYR A 10 5.92 -14.65 17.38
C TYR A 10 5.59 -15.45 16.11
N LEU A 11 5.82 -14.87 14.92
CA LEU A 11 5.48 -15.51 13.63
C LEU A 11 3.97 -15.73 13.40
N CYS A 12 3.12 -14.91 14.03
CA CYS A 12 1.66 -14.92 13.87
C CYS A 12 1.15 -13.96 12.77
N GLY A 13 2.05 -13.43 11.93
CA GLY A 13 1.66 -12.59 10.80
C GLY A 13 0.89 -13.38 9.74
N THR A 14 0.21 -12.65 8.84
CA THR A 14 -0.45 -13.28 7.69
C THR A 14 0.53 -14.19 6.97
N ARG A 15 0.09 -15.43 6.72
CA ARG A 15 0.90 -16.40 5.98
C ARG A 15 1.16 -15.85 4.58
N ILE A 16 2.44 -15.78 4.20
CA ILE A 16 2.85 -15.44 2.84
C ILE A 16 2.49 -16.64 1.95
N LEU A 17 1.37 -16.54 1.25
CA LEU A 17 0.87 -17.58 0.35
C LEU A 17 -0.01 -16.93 -0.72
N PRO A 18 0.60 -16.20 -1.66
CA PRO A 18 -0.16 -15.53 -2.71
C PRO A 18 -0.83 -16.55 -3.62
N GLN A 19 -2.02 -16.20 -4.11
CA GLN A 19 -2.72 -16.97 -5.12
C GLN A 19 -2.02 -16.88 -6.48
N PRO A 20 -2.09 -17.91 -7.34
CA PRO A 20 -1.62 -17.81 -8.71
C PRO A 20 -2.36 -16.71 -9.49
N ILE A 21 -1.61 -15.89 -10.24
CA ILE A 21 -2.20 -14.90 -11.15
C ILE A 21 -2.83 -15.64 -12.33
N THR A 22 -4.04 -15.24 -12.71
CA THR A 22 -4.78 -15.80 -13.85
C THR A 22 -5.23 -14.69 -14.79
N ALA A 23 -5.76 -15.06 -15.97
CA ALA A 23 -6.35 -14.10 -16.90
C ALA A 23 -7.57 -13.35 -16.31
N ALA A 24 -8.17 -13.87 -15.23
CA ALA A 24 -9.28 -13.23 -14.54
C ALA A 24 -8.84 -12.34 -13.36
N THR A 25 -7.54 -12.31 -13.03
CA THR A 25 -7.03 -11.49 -11.91
C THR A 25 -7.06 -10.02 -12.28
N ASP A 26 -7.82 -9.22 -11.53
CA ASP A 26 -7.85 -7.77 -11.70
C ASP A 26 -6.68 -7.07 -10.97
N LEU A 27 -6.53 -5.76 -11.20
CA LEU A 27 -5.43 -4.97 -10.64
C LEU A 27 -5.47 -4.90 -9.10
N VAL A 28 -6.66 -4.78 -8.51
CA VAL A 28 -6.81 -4.68 -7.05
C VAL A 28 -6.42 -6.01 -6.41
N GLN A 29 -6.94 -7.10 -6.95
CA GLN A 29 -6.57 -8.46 -6.55
C GLN A 29 -5.06 -8.70 -6.69
N LEU A 30 -4.45 -8.23 -7.78
CA LEU A 30 -3.01 -8.36 -7.99
C LEU A 30 -2.21 -7.66 -6.89
N ILE A 31 -2.56 -6.42 -6.54
CA ILE A 31 -1.87 -5.65 -5.49
C ILE A 31 -2.12 -6.27 -4.11
N ASP A 32 -3.36 -6.67 -3.80
CA ASP A 32 -3.72 -7.29 -2.52
C ASP A 32 -2.98 -8.62 -2.30
N ASN A 33 -2.64 -9.30 -3.38
CA ASN A 33 -1.89 -10.55 -3.39
C ASN A 33 -0.36 -10.36 -3.29
N MET A 34 0.15 -9.13 -3.16
CA MET A 34 1.58 -8.86 -2.93
C MET A 34 1.93 -8.90 -1.44
N ASP A 35 2.42 -10.04 -0.94
CA ASP A 35 2.62 -10.27 0.51
C ASP A 35 3.95 -9.81 1.10
N ALA A 36 5.02 -9.72 0.29
CA ALA A 36 6.38 -9.60 0.80
C ALA A 36 7.21 -8.51 0.10
N TYR A 37 8.35 -8.17 0.70
CA TYR A 37 9.33 -7.20 0.18
C TYR A 37 8.66 -5.87 -0.22
N ASN A 38 9.02 -5.32 -1.38
CA ASN A 38 8.49 -4.06 -1.89
C ASN A 38 7.01 -4.17 -2.27
N GLY A 39 6.55 -5.34 -2.71
CA GLY A 39 5.14 -5.58 -3.03
C GLY A 39 4.24 -5.46 -1.79
N GLY A 40 4.64 -6.06 -0.68
CA GLY A 40 3.94 -5.92 0.60
C GLY A 40 3.89 -4.48 1.11
N ARG A 41 4.95 -3.69 0.86
CA ARG A 41 4.98 -2.25 1.19
C ARG A 41 4.04 -1.45 0.30
N LEU A 42 4.00 -1.75 -1.00
CA LEU A 42 3.07 -1.12 -1.93
C LEU A 42 1.62 -1.41 -1.54
N ARG A 43 1.26 -2.68 -1.30
CA ARG A 43 -0.07 -3.06 -0.81
C ARG A 43 -0.45 -2.32 0.46
N ALA A 44 0.45 -2.29 1.44
CA ALA A 44 0.21 -1.58 2.69
C ALA A 44 -0.02 -0.09 2.48
N ALA A 45 0.72 0.55 1.57
CA ALA A 45 0.52 1.96 1.22
C ALA A 45 -0.85 2.20 0.56
N CYS A 46 -1.29 1.32 -0.35
CA CYS A 46 -2.61 1.40 -0.98
C CYS A 46 -3.75 1.31 0.05
N HIS A 47 -3.68 0.35 0.98
CA HIS A 47 -4.68 0.24 2.05
C HIS A 47 -4.62 1.42 3.01
N LEU A 48 -3.43 1.92 3.36
CA LEU A 48 -3.29 3.09 4.24
C LEU A 48 -3.93 4.33 3.60
N LEU A 49 -3.69 4.56 2.31
CA LEU A 49 -4.29 5.65 1.56
C LEU A 49 -5.83 5.56 1.55
N ARG A 50 -6.39 4.38 1.26
CA ARG A 50 -7.84 4.11 1.24
C ARG A 50 -8.49 4.20 2.62
N ASP A 51 -7.87 3.62 3.65
CA ASP A 51 -8.52 3.41 4.94
C ASP A 51 -8.28 4.53 5.93
N LYS A 52 -7.19 5.28 5.77
CA LYS A 52 -6.76 6.31 6.74
C LYS A 52 -6.67 7.68 6.11
N TYR A 53 -6.10 7.81 4.92
CA TYR A 53 -5.85 9.14 4.34
C TYR A 53 -7.10 9.72 3.70
N SER A 54 -7.85 8.94 2.92
CA SER A 54 -9.07 9.41 2.25
C SER A 54 -10.29 9.51 3.18
N ARG A 55 -10.09 9.68 4.49
CA ARG A 55 -11.18 9.90 5.45
C ARG A 55 -11.45 11.40 5.57
N GLU A 56 -12.67 11.74 5.96
CA GLU A 56 -13.01 13.11 6.34
C GLU A 56 -12.20 13.55 7.57
N ASP A 57 -11.89 14.85 7.64
CA ASP A 57 -11.17 15.49 8.76
C ASP A 57 -9.75 14.93 8.97
N VAL A 58 -9.01 14.73 7.88
CA VAL A 58 -7.60 14.34 7.88
C VAL A 58 -6.78 15.35 7.09
N THR A 59 -5.70 15.86 7.67
CA THR A 59 -4.71 16.70 6.96
C THR A 59 -3.56 15.84 6.44
N ILE A 60 -3.31 15.89 5.14
CA ILE A 60 -2.29 15.12 4.43
C ILE A 60 -1.17 16.07 3.97
N GLY A 61 -0.08 16.11 4.74
CA GLY A 61 1.15 16.78 4.33
C GLY A 61 2.05 15.87 3.48
N LEU A 62 2.59 16.40 2.38
CA LEU A 62 3.49 15.68 1.49
C LEU A 62 4.90 16.30 1.47
N SER A 63 5.93 15.46 1.61
CA SER A 63 7.32 15.83 1.40
C SER A 63 7.95 14.92 0.35
N LEU A 64 8.65 15.51 -0.61
CA LEU A 64 9.26 14.83 -1.73
C LEU A 64 10.64 15.39 -2.03
N ALA A 65 11.56 14.53 -2.47
CA ALA A 65 12.85 14.97 -2.98
C ALA A 65 12.67 15.77 -4.27
N GLY A 66 13.48 16.82 -4.45
CA GLY A 66 13.39 17.69 -5.63
C GLY A 66 13.57 16.97 -6.97
N ALA A 67 14.28 15.83 -6.98
CA ALA A 67 14.45 14.98 -8.15
C ALA A 67 13.16 14.33 -8.67
N LEU A 68 12.10 14.24 -7.85
CA LEU A 68 10.84 13.62 -8.24
C LEU A 68 10.01 14.49 -9.20
N THR A 69 10.19 15.81 -9.18
CA THR A 69 9.52 16.72 -10.11
C THR A 69 9.97 16.51 -11.56
N PRO A 70 11.27 16.54 -11.91
CA PRO A 70 11.72 16.22 -13.27
C PRO A 70 11.56 14.73 -13.61
N ALA A 71 11.45 13.83 -12.62
CA ALA A 71 11.07 12.43 -12.86
C ALA A 71 9.59 12.26 -13.27
N GLY A 72 8.82 13.36 -13.31
CA GLY A 72 7.45 13.37 -13.82
C GLY A 72 6.36 13.17 -12.77
N LEU A 73 6.69 13.07 -11.47
CA LEU A 73 5.67 12.86 -10.42
C LEU A 73 4.78 14.09 -10.22
N GLY A 74 5.28 15.28 -10.53
CA GLY A 74 4.52 16.54 -10.47
C GLY A 74 3.23 16.44 -11.29
N PRO A 75 3.30 16.38 -12.62
CA PRO A 75 2.12 16.31 -13.47
C PRO A 75 1.37 14.98 -13.39
N SER A 76 2.05 13.85 -13.13
CA SER A 76 1.40 12.53 -13.17
C SER A 76 0.58 12.20 -11.94
N ALA A 77 0.99 12.63 -10.74
CA ALA A 77 0.37 12.21 -9.49
C ALA A 77 0.18 13.34 -8.47
N VAL A 78 1.23 14.13 -8.20
CA VAL A 78 1.19 15.12 -7.10
C VAL A 78 0.20 16.24 -7.37
N ILE A 79 0.28 16.91 -8.53
CA ILE A 79 -0.63 18.00 -8.89
C ILE A 79 -2.09 17.51 -8.94
N PRO A 80 -2.42 16.37 -9.59
CA PRO A 80 -3.77 15.82 -9.51
C PRO A 80 -4.28 15.59 -8.10
N LEU A 81 -3.46 15.02 -7.20
CA LEU A 81 -3.87 14.76 -5.82
C LEU A 81 -4.16 16.05 -5.06
N MET A 82 -3.33 17.09 -5.22
CA MET A 82 -3.56 18.41 -4.62
C MET A 82 -4.86 19.05 -5.17
N ASN A 83 -5.04 19.06 -6.50
CA ASN A 83 -6.20 19.66 -7.15
C ASN A 83 -7.54 19.02 -6.75
N HIS A 84 -7.52 17.76 -6.31
CA HIS A 84 -8.71 17.01 -5.89
C HIS A 84 -8.81 16.86 -4.36
N GLY A 85 -7.99 17.57 -3.57
CA GLY A 85 -8.08 17.58 -2.11
C GLY A 85 -7.60 16.29 -1.43
N PHE A 86 -6.73 15.51 -2.08
CA PHE A 86 -6.09 14.34 -1.47
C PHE A 86 -4.71 14.65 -0.85
N VAL A 87 -4.23 15.89 -1.00
CA VAL A 87 -3.03 16.45 -0.37
C VAL A 87 -3.34 17.91 -0.05
N ASP A 88 -2.98 18.36 1.16
CA ASP A 88 -3.17 19.73 1.65
C ASP A 88 -1.92 20.60 1.47
#